data_AF-A0A182ES44-F1
#
_entry.id   AF-A0A182ES44-F1
#
_cell.length_a   1.000
_cell.length_b   1.000
_cell.length_c   1.000
_cell.angle_alpha   90.00
_cell.angle_beta   90.00
_cell.angle_gamma   90.00
#
_symmetry.space_group_name_H-M   'P 1'
#
loop_
_entity.id
_entity.type
_entity.pdbx_description
1 polymer ?
#
loop_
_entity_poly.entity_id
_entity_poly.type
_entity_poly.pdbx_seq_one_letter_code
_entity_poly.pdbx_strand_id
1 'polypeptide(L)'
;MEDNADLLDKLAVYNAESENRGRILFPEYLAHDLIQNGIRNGKFKKAVFQVSRENYTEAYVHVDEGTAWFIQGRINMNRAVNGDTVAVELLPESEWTCPQKVIRLRDVEEIEMKDAVDKEDDKDEEIQLKKPRMEDKIPSAKVVGIVKRNWRQYCGMILQPAMKDSTRVLFAAAERLIPRIRIETRQAERLRGKRIIVAIDSWPRDSRYPVGHYVRSIGVAGDRDTENEVLLLEHDVPHGPFSDAVYACLPKVPWHVPNESHRKDLRSLIICSVDPPGCTDIDDAFHCRQIAADRYETQQWTQKQLIEERLRIDMLPELLSSDICSLRENVDRLAFSVIWTLTSDADIIDIKFHKSLIRSSGALTYEEAQNRIDDPSL
;
A
#
# COMPACT_ATOMS: atom_id res chain seq x y z
N MET A 1 -39.98 -4.23 3.48
CA MET A 1 -38.89 -5.11 3.02
C MET A 1 -38.15 -4.29 1.98
N GLU A 2 -37.09 -3.62 2.40
CA GLU A 2 -36.23 -2.87 1.48
C GLU A 2 -35.63 -3.84 0.46
N ASP A 3 -35.42 -3.32 -0.74
CA ASP A 3 -35.08 -4.09 -1.94
C ASP A 3 -33.69 -4.72 -1.77
N ASN A 4 -33.63 -5.97 -1.32
CA ASN A 4 -32.39 -6.75 -1.13
C ASN A 4 -31.67 -7.07 -2.46
N ALA A 5 -32.16 -6.56 -3.59
CA ALA A 5 -31.55 -6.74 -4.91
C ALA A 5 -30.09 -6.25 -4.96
N ASP A 6 -29.76 -5.19 -4.21
CA ASP A 6 -28.39 -4.63 -4.15
C ASP A 6 -27.37 -5.61 -3.52
N LEU A 7 -27.82 -6.62 -2.77
CA LEU A 7 -26.94 -7.65 -2.17
C LEU A 7 -26.60 -8.78 -3.14
N LEU A 8 -27.38 -8.97 -4.21
CA LEU A 8 -27.17 -10.07 -5.17
C LEU A 8 -25.82 -9.93 -5.89
N ASP A 9 -25.41 -8.69 -6.19
CA ASP A 9 -24.14 -8.38 -6.83
C ASP A 9 -22.92 -8.64 -5.94
N LYS A 10 -23.13 -8.87 -4.63
CA LYS A 10 -22.07 -9.19 -3.66
C LYS A 10 -21.82 -10.70 -3.51
N LEU A 11 -22.59 -11.52 -4.22
CA LEU A 11 -22.43 -12.97 -4.17
C LEU A 11 -21.23 -13.39 -5.01
N ALA A 12 -20.30 -14.13 -4.40
CA ALA A 12 -19.18 -14.72 -5.11
C ALA A 12 -19.67 -15.77 -6.13
N VAL A 13 -19.06 -15.74 -7.31
CA VAL A 13 -19.43 -16.63 -8.41
C VAL A 13 -18.66 -17.95 -8.26
N TYR A 14 -19.23 -18.90 -7.49
CA TYR A 14 -18.58 -20.18 -7.20
C TYR A 14 -18.63 -21.20 -8.35
N ASN A 15 -19.58 -21.07 -9.28
CA ASN A 15 -19.75 -21.98 -10.41
C ASN A 15 -19.86 -21.19 -11.72
N ALA A 16 -18.71 -20.72 -12.23
CA ALA A 16 -18.58 -20.30 -13.61
C ALA A 16 -18.05 -21.46 -14.47
N GLU A 17 -18.53 -22.70 -14.25
CA GLU A 17 -18.45 -23.70 -15.30
C GLU A 17 -19.33 -23.18 -16.42
N SER A 18 -18.69 -22.60 -17.44
CA SER A 18 -19.39 -22.30 -18.66
C SER A 18 -19.96 -23.63 -19.16
N GLU A 19 -21.27 -23.72 -19.35
CA GLU A 19 -21.89 -24.79 -20.17
C GLU A 19 -21.37 -24.76 -21.62
N ASN A 20 -20.46 -23.82 -21.92
CA ASN A 20 -19.92 -23.53 -23.21
C ASN A 20 -18.60 -24.28 -23.42
N ARG A 21 -18.53 -24.99 -24.55
CA ARG A 21 -17.33 -25.64 -25.08
C ARG A 21 -16.31 -24.58 -25.57
N GLY A 22 -15.89 -23.68 -24.69
CA GLY A 22 -14.89 -22.66 -24.99
C GLY A 22 -13.52 -23.27 -25.28
N ARG A 23 -12.74 -22.61 -26.13
CA ARG A 23 -11.34 -22.99 -26.37
C ARG A 23 -10.54 -22.80 -25.08
N ILE A 24 -9.91 -23.85 -24.57
CA ILE A 24 -9.03 -23.76 -23.40
C ILE A 24 -7.89 -22.79 -23.72
N LEU A 25 -7.80 -21.68 -22.96
CA LEU A 25 -6.80 -20.64 -23.16
C LEU A 25 -5.54 -20.87 -22.32
N PHE A 26 -5.71 -21.43 -21.12
CA PHE A 26 -4.63 -21.58 -20.16
C PHE A 26 -4.38 -23.05 -19.77
N PRO A 27 -3.10 -23.43 -19.56
CA PRO A 27 -2.76 -24.77 -19.09
C PRO A 27 -3.29 -25.03 -17.68
N GLU A 28 -3.48 -26.31 -17.36
CA GLU A 28 -3.91 -26.72 -16.02
C GLU A 28 -2.80 -26.47 -15.02
N TYR A 29 -3.18 -26.21 -13.77
CA TYR A 29 -2.20 -26.25 -12.69
C TYR A 29 -1.90 -27.69 -12.33
N LEU A 30 -0.64 -27.95 -11.98
CA LEU A 30 -0.27 -29.25 -11.43
C LEU A 30 -0.95 -29.47 -10.07
N ALA A 31 -1.24 -30.72 -9.75
CA ALA A 31 -1.74 -31.10 -8.44
C ALA A 31 -0.77 -30.65 -7.32
N HIS A 32 -1.32 -30.29 -6.16
CA HIS A 32 -0.55 -29.74 -5.05
C HIS A 32 0.63 -30.63 -4.63
N ASP A 33 0.43 -31.95 -4.59
CA ASP A 33 1.48 -32.91 -4.21
C ASP A 33 2.63 -32.94 -5.22
N LEU A 34 2.34 -32.82 -6.52
CA LEU A 34 3.35 -32.76 -7.56
C LEU A 34 4.16 -31.46 -7.49
N ILE A 35 3.51 -30.34 -7.17
CA ILE A 35 4.18 -29.06 -6.94
C ILE A 35 5.11 -29.18 -5.74
N GLN A 36 4.63 -29.67 -4.60
CA GLN A 36 5.45 -29.81 -3.40
C GLN A 36 6.65 -30.75 -3.60
N ASN A 37 6.44 -31.91 -4.23
CA ASN A 37 7.51 -32.86 -4.53
C ASN A 37 8.49 -32.28 -5.54
N GLY A 38 8.01 -31.56 -6.56
CA GLY A 38 8.85 -30.88 -7.53
C GLY A 38 9.69 -29.76 -6.91
N ILE A 39 9.16 -29.04 -5.91
CA ILE A 39 9.93 -28.05 -5.13
C ILE A 39 11.00 -28.74 -4.29
N ARG A 40 10.66 -29.83 -3.57
CA ARG A 40 11.62 -30.59 -2.77
C ARG A 40 12.77 -31.17 -3.60
N ASN A 41 12.45 -31.64 -4.81
CA ASN A 41 13.43 -32.21 -5.74
C ASN A 41 14.18 -31.14 -6.55
N GLY A 42 13.89 -29.85 -6.34
CA GLY A 42 14.53 -28.73 -7.05
C GLY A 42 14.09 -28.55 -8.51
N LYS A 43 13.12 -29.32 -9.00
CA LYS A 43 12.56 -29.18 -10.35
C LYS A 43 11.77 -27.87 -10.50
N PHE A 44 11.00 -27.52 -9.48
CA PHE A 44 10.26 -26.27 -9.42
C PHE A 44 10.87 -25.36 -8.37
N LYS A 45 10.81 -24.06 -8.61
CA LYS A 45 11.21 -23.06 -7.64
C LYS A 45 9.98 -22.28 -7.17
N LYS A 46 9.94 -21.99 -5.87
CA LYS A 46 8.90 -21.16 -5.26
C LYS A 46 9.38 -19.71 -5.27
N ALA A 47 8.60 -18.80 -5.84
CA ALA A 47 9.00 -17.40 -6.00
C ALA A 47 7.79 -16.46 -5.94
N VAL A 48 8.04 -15.16 -5.73
CA VAL A 48 7.01 -14.12 -5.82
C VAL A 48 6.91 -13.64 -7.26
N PHE A 49 5.71 -13.65 -7.82
CA PHE A 49 5.40 -13.21 -9.17
C PHE A 49 5.23 -11.69 -9.23
N GLN A 50 6.02 -11.01 -10.05
CA GLN A 50 6.00 -9.56 -10.21
C GLN A 50 5.78 -9.19 -11.67
N VAL A 51 4.67 -8.54 -11.96
CA VAL A 51 4.35 -8.07 -13.32
C VAL A 51 5.16 -6.80 -13.62
N SER A 52 5.67 -6.67 -14.84
CA SER A 52 6.36 -5.46 -15.27
C SER A 52 5.40 -4.26 -15.33
N ARG A 53 5.84 -3.11 -14.79
CA ARG A 53 5.10 -1.84 -14.89
C ARG A 53 5.06 -1.29 -16.32
N GLU A 54 6.01 -1.71 -17.16
CA GLU A 54 6.14 -1.23 -18.54
C GLU A 54 5.43 -2.13 -19.54
N ASN A 55 5.23 -3.42 -19.21
CA ASN A 55 4.61 -4.38 -20.11
C ASN A 55 3.79 -5.42 -19.35
N TYR A 56 2.46 -5.36 -19.47
CA TYR A 56 1.56 -6.28 -18.76
C TYR A 56 1.63 -7.74 -19.22
N THR A 57 2.32 -8.02 -20.33
CA THR A 57 2.57 -9.39 -20.84
C THR A 57 3.91 -9.96 -20.36
N GLU A 58 4.64 -9.21 -19.53
CA GLU A 58 5.95 -9.55 -19.02
C GLU A 58 5.95 -9.53 -17.49
N ALA A 59 6.66 -10.48 -16.90
CA ALA A 59 6.78 -10.62 -15.47
C ALA A 59 8.15 -11.20 -15.10
N TYR A 60 8.51 -11.03 -13.84
CA TYR A 60 9.72 -11.56 -13.24
C TYR A 60 9.35 -12.36 -11.99
N VAL A 61 10.16 -13.38 -11.72
CA VAL A 61 10.09 -14.15 -10.48
C VAL A 61 11.47 -14.15 -9.83
N HIS A 62 11.51 -13.73 -8.57
CA HIS A 62 12.74 -13.74 -7.77
C HIS A 62 12.85 -15.07 -7.03
N VAL A 63 13.81 -15.88 -7.45
CA VAL A 63 13.95 -17.27 -6.98
C VAL A 63 14.91 -17.37 -5.80
N ASP A 64 16.08 -16.74 -5.92
CA ASP A 64 17.15 -16.70 -4.92
C ASP A 64 17.77 -15.28 -4.92
N GLU A 65 18.60 -14.94 -3.92
CA GLU A 65 19.26 -13.62 -3.84
C GLU A 65 20.03 -13.30 -5.13
N GLY A 66 19.55 -12.32 -5.90
CA GLY A 66 20.15 -11.89 -7.17
C GLY A 66 19.76 -12.70 -8.41
N THR A 67 18.99 -13.79 -8.29
CA THR A 67 18.54 -14.58 -9.45
C THR A 67 17.06 -14.33 -9.75
N ALA A 68 16.80 -13.69 -10.89
CA ALA A 68 15.45 -13.48 -11.42
C ALA A 68 15.25 -14.28 -12.72
N TRP A 69 14.11 -14.96 -12.85
CA TRP A 69 13.68 -15.56 -14.11
C TRP A 69 12.59 -14.71 -14.76
N PHE A 70 12.66 -14.63 -16.07
CA PHE A 70 11.72 -13.87 -16.89
C PHE A 70 10.53 -14.74 -17.30
N ILE A 71 9.34 -14.16 -17.32
CA ILE A 71 8.11 -14.84 -17.74
C ILE A 71 7.43 -13.95 -18.76
N GLN A 72 7.28 -14.46 -19.99
CA GLN A 72 6.68 -13.72 -21.08
C GLN A 72 5.45 -14.44 -21.62
N GLY A 73 4.39 -13.68 -21.85
CA GLY A 73 3.17 -14.14 -22.47
C GLY A 73 2.18 -14.73 -21.47
N ARG A 74 0.89 -14.61 -21.84
CA ARG A 74 -0.25 -15.00 -21.00
C ARG A 74 -0.22 -16.48 -20.60
N ILE A 75 0.18 -17.35 -21.53
CA ILE A 75 0.27 -18.80 -21.32
C ILE A 75 1.29 -19.12 -20.22
N ASN A 76 2.48 -18.51 -20.26
CA ASN A 76 3.54 -18.76 -19.28
C ASN A 76 3.28 -18.07 -17.94
N MET A 77 2.61 -16.91 -17.92
CA MET A 77 2.14 -16.28 -16.68
C MET A 77 1.03 -17.09 -16.00
N ASN A 78 0.28 -17.88 -16.77
CA ASN A 78 -0.70 -18.87 -16.33
C ASN A 78 -1.60 -18.42 -15.17
N ARG A 79 -2.44 -17.40 -15.42
CA ARG A 79 -3.44 -16.89 -14.46
C ARG A 79 -2.86 -16.49 -13.08
N ALA A 80 -1.57 -16.12 -13.01
CA ALA A 80 -0.97 -15.49 -11.83
C ALA A 80 -1.32 -14.00 -11.75
N VAL A 81 -1.49 -13.50 -10.53
CA VAL A 81 -1.70 -12.07 -10.24
C VAL A 81 -0.46 -11.51 -9.56
N ASN A 82 -0.17 -10.22 -9.78
CA ASN A 82 0.97 -9.55 -9.17
C ASN A 82 1.02 -9.76 -7.64
N GLY A 83 2.17 -10.18 -7.12
CA GLY A 83 2.40 -10.54 -5.72
C GLY A 83 2.05 -11.97 -5.35
N ASP A 84 1.44 -12.77 -6.24
CA ASP A 84 1.19 -14.20 -5.97
C ASP A 84 2.51 -14.93 -5.69
N THR A 85 2.45 -15.90 -4.77
CA THR A 85 3.54 -16.87 -4.62
C THR A 85 3.29 -18.05 -5.54
N VAL A 86 4.17 -18.24 -6.50
CA VAL A 86 4.01 -19.20 -7.60
C VAL A 86 5.06 -20.30 -7.56
N ALA A 87 4.72 -21.45 -8.14
CA ALA A 87 5.68 -22.49 -8.48
C ALA A 87 6.03 -22.34 -9.97
N VAL A 88 7.33 -22.19 -10.26
CA VAL A 88 7.84 -21.96 -11.61
C VAL A 88 8.77 -23.07 -12.05
N GLU A 89 8.70 -23.39 -13.34
CA GLU A 89 9.58 -24.31 -14.05
C GLU A 89 10.42 -23.51 -15.06
N LEU A 90 11.73 -23.70 -15.04
CA LEU A 90 12.64 -23.08 -16.01
C LEU A 90 12.41 -23.73 -17.38
N LEU A 91 12.29 -22.90 -18.42
CA LEU A 91 12.15 -23.37 -19.79
C LEU A 91 13.52 -23.80 -20.35
N PRO A 92 13.54 -24.69 -21.37
CA PRO A 92 14.78 -24.99 -22.09
C PRO A 92 15.40 -23.74 -22.70
N GLU A 93 16.73 -23.68 -22.81
CA GLU A 93 17.47 -22.53 -23.37
C GLU A 93 17.01 -22.12 -24.79
N SER A 94 16.49 -23.07 -25.56
CA SER A 94 15.89 -22.82 -26.88
C SER A 94 14.71 -21.85 -26.82
N GLU A 95 13.95 -21.90 -25.72
CA GLU A 95 12.74 -21.12 -25.47
C GLU A 95 12.99 -19.87 -24.61
N TRP A 96 14.25 -19.60 -24.24
CA TRP A 96 14.59 -18.36 -23.54
C TRP A 96 14.32 -17.14 -24.43
N THR A 97 13.78 -16.10 -23.80
CA THR A 97 13.33 -14.86 -24.41
C THR A 97 14.00 -13.66 -23.74
N CYS A 98 13.72 -12.45 -24.20
CA CYS A 98 14.20 -11.22 -23.58
C CYS A 98 13.06 -10.20 -23.43
N PRO A 99 13.19 -9.23 -22.50
CA PRO A 99 12.22 -8.16 -22.36
C PRO A 99 12.11 -7.33 -23.64
N GLN A 100 10.90 -6.95 -24.00
CA GLN A 100 10.66 -6.11 -25.16
C GLN A 100 11.05 -4.67 -24.86
N LYS A 101 11.70 -4.00 -25.81
CA LYS A 101 12.02 -2.55 -25.72
C LYS A 101 10.80 -1.64 -25.98
N VAL A 102 9.59 -2.20 -25.89
CA VAL A 102 8.33 -1.51 -26.20
C VAL A 102 7.49 -1.51 -24.93
N ILE A 103 7.08 -0.31 -24.52
CA ILE A 103 6.13 -0.12 -23.43
C ILE A 103 4.75 -0.56 -23.93
N ARG A 104 4.13 -1.51 -23.23
CA ARG A 104 2.79 -2.02 -23.49
C ARG A 104 1.92 -1.86 -22.24
N LEU A 105 1.13 -0.81 -22.23
CA LEU A 105 0.17 -0.52 -21.17
C LEU A 105 -1.23 -0.93 -21.61
N ARG A 106 -1.92 -1.69 -20.77
CA ARG A 106 -3.21 -2.28 -21.10
C ARG A 106 -4.28 -1.23 -21.41
N ASP A 107 -4.34 -0.19 -20.60
CA ASP A 107 -5.26 0.93 -20.76
C ASP A 107 -5.02 1.72 -22.05
N VAL A 108 -3.76 1.85 -22.49
CA VAL A 108 -3.41 2.53 -23.75
C VAL A 108 -3.81 1.66 -24.95
N GLU A 109 -3.45 0.38 -24.96
CA GLU A 109 -3.83 -0.54 -26.05
C GLU A 109 -5.36 -0.65 -26.20
N GLU A 110 -6.10 -0.67 -25.08
CA GLU A 110 -7.57 -0.71 -25.09
C GLU A 110 -8.20 0.59 -25.64
N ILE A 111 -7.59 1.76 -25.41
CA ILE A 111 -8.06 3.05 -25.97
C ILE A 111 -7.78 3.11 -27.48
N GLU A 112 -6.67 2.55 -27.94
CA GLU A 112 -6.31 2.53 -29.36
C GLU A 112 -7.18 1.53 -30.15
N MET A 113 -7.50 0.37 -29.58
CA MET A 113 -8.32 -0.67 -30.19
C MET A 113 -9.83 -0.51 -29.92
N LYS A 114 -10.37 0.69 -30.12
CA LYS A 114 -11.72 1.22 -29.77
C LYS A 114 -12.98 0.32 -29.88
N ASP A 115 -12.92 -0.93 -30.34
CA ASP A 115 -14.07 -1.82 -30.59
C ASP A 115 -13.86 -3.31 -30.19
N ALA A 116 -12.83 -3.64 -29.39
CA ALA A 116 -12.43 -5.04 -29.13
C ALA A 116 -12.65 -5.57 -27.69
N VAL A 117 -13.24 -4.79 -26.79
CA VAL A 117 -13.30 -5.13 -25.35
C VAL A 117 -14.02 -6.46 -25.07
N ASP A 118 -14.95 -6.87 -25.95
CA ASP A 118 -15.75 -8.10 -25.81
C ASP A 118 -15.63 -9.09 -26.99
N LYS A 119 -14.69 -8.91 -27.93
CA LYS A 119 -14.44 -9.94 -28.95
C LYS A 119 -13.52 -11.02 -28.37
N GLU A 120 -14.12 -12.09 -27.84
CA GLU A 120 -13.40 -13.31 -27.46
C GLU A 120 -12.70 -14.00 -28.66
N ASP A 121 -13.04 -13.58 -29.89
CA ASP A 121 -12.53 -14.09 -31.16
C ASP A 121 -11.40 -13.27 -31.80
N ASP A 122 -10.84 -12.27 -31.10
CA ASP A 122 -9.59 -11.68 -31.58
C ASP A 122 -8.52 -12.77 -31.53
N LYS A 123 -8.24 -13.34 -32.71
CA LYS A 123 -7.00 -14.03 -33.00
C LYS A 123 -5.93 -13.11 -32.44
N ASP A 124 -5.28 -13.55 -31.36
CA ASP A 124 -4.05 -12.92 -30.92
C ASP A 124 -3.13 -13.02 -32.13
N GLU A 125 -3.13 -11.99 -32.98
CA GLU A 125 -2.02 -11.72 -33.86
C GLU A 125 -0.89 -11.47 -32.88
N GLU A 126 -0.19 -12.53 -32.51
CA GLU A 126 1.19 -12.44 -32.06
C GLU A 126 1.86 -11.60 -33.15
N ILE A 127 1.92 -10.29 -32.91
CA ILE A 127 2.70 -9.37 -33.72
C ILE A 127 4.06 -10.06 -33.76
N GLN A 128 4.43 -10.57 -34.95
CA GLN A 128 5.66 -11.32 -35.15
C GLN A 128 6.83 -10.36 -34.94
N LEU A 129 7.19 -10.20 -33.68
CA LEU A 129 8.30 -9.37 -33.26
C LEU A 129 9.58 -10.07 -33.71
N LYS A 130 10.57 -9.26 -34.10
CA LYS A 130 11.89 -9.77 -34.50
C LYS A 130 12.41 -10.70 -33.40
N LYS A 131 12.75 -11.94 -33.78
CA LYS A 131 13.35 -12.90 -32.86
C LYS A 131 14.57 -12.24 -32.20
N PRO A 132 14.67 -12.23 -30.86
CA PRO A 132 15.81 -11.63 -30.18
C PRO A 132 17.10 -12.33 -30.59
N ARG A 133 18.22 -11.58 -30.58
CA ARG A 133 19.53 -12.17 -30.81
C ARG A 133 19.84 -13.15 -29.67
N MET A 134 20.62 -14.19 -29.98
CA MET A 134 20.92 -15.25 -29.01
C MET A 134 21.64 -14.71 -27.76
N GLU A 135 22.41 -13.64 -27.92
CA GLU A 135 23.18 -12.94 -26.88
C GLU A 135 22.31 -12.17 -25.87
N ASP A 136 21.05 -11.84 -26.23
CA ASP A 136 20.15 -11.05 -25.39
C ASP A 136 19.17 -11.92 -24.58
N LYS A 137 19.19 -13.25 -24.79
CA LYS A 137 18.26 -14.18 -24.14
C LYS A 137 18.60 -14.32 -22.65
N ILE A 138 17.58 -14.16 -21.80
CA ILE A 138 17.69 -14.35 -20.36
C ILE A 138 16.91 -15.60 -19.93
N PRO A 139 17.25 -16.21 -18.77
CA PRO A 139 16.53 -17.38 -18.27
C PRO A 139 15.02 -17.15 -18.19
N SER A 140 14.26 -17.85 -19.02
CA SER A 140 12.80 -17.76 -19.06
C SER A 140 12.14 -18.94 -18.35
N ALA A 141 11.02 -18.68 -17.68
CA ALA A 141 10.27 -19.67 -16.93
C ALA A 141 8.77 -19.60 -17.25
N LYS A 142 8.05 -20.63 -16.81
CA LYS A 142 6.57 -20.67 -16.84
C LYS A 142 6.01 -21.01 -15.46
N VAL A 143 4.85 -20.46 -15.15
CA VAL A 143 4.09 -20.77 -13.93
C VAL A 143 3.34 -22.09 -14.12
N VAL A 144 3.66 -23.08 -13.29
CA VAL A 144 3.03 -24.41 -13.31
C VAL A 144 1.94 -24.57 -12.25
N GLY A 145 1.89 -23.65 -11.29
CA GLY A 145 0.88 -23.64 -10.23
C GLY A 145 1.03 -22.46 -9.29
N ILE A 146 -0.05 -22.18 -8.55
CA ILE A 146 -0.08 -21.11 -7.55
C ILE A 146 0.02 -21.74 -6.16
N VAL A 147 1.03 -21.33 -5.39
CA VAL A 147 1.26 -21.84 -4.04
C VAL A 147 0.46 -21.04 -3.02
N LYS A 148 0.40 -19.72 -3.18
CA LYS A 148 -0.40 -18.81 -2.34
C LYS A 148 -0.88 -17.63 -3.18
N ARG A 149 -2.18 -17.37 -3.16
CA ARG A 149 -2.79 -16.18 -3.78
C ARG A 149 -2.53 -14.95 -2.92
N ASN A 150 -2.32 -13.82 -3.58
CA ASN A 150 -2.23 -12.48 -3.01
C ASN A 150 -3.45 -11.63 -3.41
N TRP A 151 -4.61 -12.27 -3.52
CA TRP A 151 -5.85 -11.59 -3.84
C TRP A 151 -6.31 -10.74 -2.65
N ARG A 152 -6.79 -9.56 -2.97
CA ARG A 152 -7.40 -8.63 -2.02
C ARG A 152 -8.62 -7.97 -2.67
N GLN A 153 -9.23 -7.06 -1.94
CA GLN A 153 -10.19 -6.12 -2.51
C GLN A 153 -9.44 -5.09 -3.35
N TYR A 154 -9.89 -4.88 -4.57
CA TYR A 154 -9.29 -3.94 -5.53
C TYR A 154 -10.24 -2.79 -5.77
N CYS A 155 -9.74 -1.57 -5.66
CA CYS A 155 -10.44 -0.34 -6.01
C CYS A 155 -10.27 -0.07 -7.52
N GLY A 156 -11.28 0.50 -8.15
CA GLY A 156 -11.25 0.75 -9.58
C GLY A 156 -12.58 1.25 -10.11
N MET A 157 -12.82 1.04 -11.40
CA MET A 157 -14.06 1.45 -12.07
C MET A 157 -14.47 0.44 -13.13
N ILE A 158 -15.76 0.40 -13.44
CA ILE A 158 -16.24 -0.40 -14.58
C ILE A 158 -15.92 0.31 -15.89
N LEU A 159 -15.54 -0.48 -16.89
CA LEU A 159 -15.44 -0.06 -18.28
C LEU A 159 -16.83 -0.08 -18.92
N GLN A 160 -17.01 0.74 -19.94
CA GLN A 160 -18.27 0.76 -20.68
C GLN A 160 -18.48 -0.59 -21.38
N PRO A 161 -19.62 -1.28 -21.13
CA PRO A 161 -19.91 -2.53 -21.82
C PRO A 161 -20.09 -2.31 -23.31
N ALA A 162 -19.66 -3.28 -24.14
CA ALA A 162 -19.84 -3.19 -25.58
C ALA A 162 -21.33 -3.25 -25.99
N MET A 163 -22.16 -3.94 -25.19
CA MET A 163 -23.61 -4.06 -25.39
C MET A 163 -24.38 -3.34 -24.28
N LYS A 164 -25.36 -2.52 -24.66
CA LYS A 164 -26.12 -1.64 -23.75
C LYS A 164 -26.94 -2.35 -22.67
N ASP A 165 -27.14 -3.67 -22.77
CA ASP A 165 -27.91 -4.46 -21.80
C ASP A 165 -27.14 -5.66 -21.23
N SER A 166 -25.82 -5.71 -21.43
CA SER A 166 -25.00 -6.80 -20.86
C SER A 166 -24.91 -6.66 -19.34
N THR A 167 -25.25 -7.71 -18.60
CA THR A 167 -24.99 -7.81 -17.16
C THR A 167 -23.51 -8.04 -16.86
N ARG A 168 -22.76 -8.55 -17.84
CA ARG A 168 -21.32 -8.79 -17.71
C ARG A 168 -20.55 -7.57 -18.16
N VAL A 169 -19.73 -7.03 -17.26
CA VAL A 169 -18.91 -5.85 -17.50
C VAL A 169 -17.47 -6.11 -17.06
N LEU A 170 -16.51 -5.43 -17.67
CA LEU A 170 -15.12 -5.45 -17.23
C LEU A 170 -14.87 -4.36 -16.20
N PHE A 171 -14.19 -4.73 -15.13
CA PHE A 171 -13.69 -3.86 -14.10
C PHE A 171 -12.20 -3.58 -14.33
N ALA A 172 -11.85 -2.31 -14.29
CA ALA A 172 -10.51 -1.77 -14.36
C ALA A 172 -10.03 -1.39 -12.96
N ALA A 173 -9.13 -2.19 -12.37
CA ALA A 173 -8.45 -1.86 -11.14
C ALA A 173 -7.63 -0.56 -11.28
N ALA A 174 -7.49 0.19 -10.18
CA ALA A 174 -6.65 1.38 -10.09
C ALA A 174 -5.16 1.02 -10.23
N GLU A 175 -4.74 -0.11 -9.64
CA GLU A 175 -3.42 -0.69 -9.86
C GLU A 175 -3.35 -1.34 -11.25
N ARG A 176 -2.49 -0.80 -12.12
CA ARG A 176 -2.31 -1.21 -13.52
C ARG A 176 -1.74 -2.61 -13.67
N LEU A 177 -1.06 -3.12 -12.63
CA LEU A 177 -0.51 -4.47 -12.61
C LEU A 177 -1.60 -5.56 -12.45
N ILE A 178 -2.81 -5.18 -12.05
CA ILE A 178 -3.93 -6.11 -11.91
C ILE A 178 -4.67 -6.23 -13.24
N PRO A 179 -4.93 -7.46 -13.73
CA PRO A 179 -5.71 -7.64 -14.95
C PRO A 179 -7.13 -7.10 -14.80
N ARG A 180 -7.79 -6.80 -15.92
CA ARG A 180 -9.24 -6.55 -15.92
C ARG A 180 -9.97 -7.73 -15.27
N ILE A 181 -10.99 -7.44 -14.47
CA ILE A 181 -11.80 -8.46 -13.78
C ILE A 181 -13.18 -8.44 -14.40
N ARG A 182 -13.71 -9.59 -14.78
CA ARG A 182 -15.09 -9.70 -15.26
C ARG A 182 -16.02 -9.79 -14.05
N ILE A 183 -16.99 -8.89 -13.98
CA ILE A 183 -18.03 -8.89 -12.94
C ILE A 183 -19.41 -8.98 -13.59
N GLU A 184 -20.36 -9.57 -12.88
CA GLU A 184 -21.76 -9.59 -13.27
C GLU A 184 -22.57 -8.66 -12.36
N THR A 185 -23.24 -7.67 -12.95
CA THR A 185 -24.00 -6.66 -12.21
C THR A 185 -25.17 -6.15 -13.03
N ARG A 186 -26.30 -5.91 -12.35
CA ARG A 186 -27.50 -5.29 -12.96
C ARG A 186 -27.53 -3.77 -12.81
N GLN A 187 -26.59 -3.21 -12.04
CA GLN A 187 -26.50 -1.78 -11.73
C GLN A 187 -25.36 -1.08 -12.48
N ALA A 188 -24.95 -1.60 -13.63
CA ALA A 188 -23.85 -1.04 -14.43
C ALA A 188 -24.01 0.47 -14.68
N GLU A 189 -25.21 0.94 -15.03
CA GLU A 189 -25.45 2.39 -15.23
C GLU A 189 -25.30 3.20 -13.94
N ARG A 190 -25.65 2.65 -12.76
CA ARG A 190 -25.50 3.34 -11.46
C ARG A 190 -24.05 3.40 -10.98
N LEU A 191 -23.25 2.40 -11.32
CA LEU A 191 -21.83 2.30 -10.96
C LEU A 191 -20.92 3.04 -11.96
N ARG A 192 -21.46 3.45 -13.11
CA ARG A 192 -20.72 4.19 -14.13
C ARG A 192 -20.19 5.50 -13.56
N GLY A 193 -18.92 5.79 -13.85
CA GLY A 193 -18.25 7.01 -13.37
C GLY A 193 -17.96 7.02 -11.87
N LYS A 194 -18.17 5.91 -11.16
CA LYS A 194 -17.86 5.79 -9.72
C LYS A 194 -16.63 4.92 -9.51
N ARG A 195 -15.93 5.21 -8.42
CA ARG A 195 -14.94 4.31 -7.83
C ARG A 195 -15.67 3.24 -7.04
N ILE A 196 -15.36 1.98 -7.31
CA ILE A 196 -15.96 0.81 -6.68
C ILE A 196 -14.87 -0.16 -6.22
N ILE A 197 -15.26 -1.09 -5.35
CA ILE A 197 -14.43 -2.18 -4.88
C ILE A 197 -14.93 -3.50 -5.45
N VAL A 198 -14.01 -4.30 -5.99
CA VAL A 198 -14.25 -5.64 -6.54
C VAL A 198 -13.29 -6.64 -5.89
N ALA A 199 -13.76 -7.85 -5.62
CA ALA A 199 -12.93 -8.97 -5.18
C ALA A 199 -12.88 -10.04 -6.27
N ILE A 200 -11.71 -10.67 -6.45
CA ILE A 200 -11.55 -11.80 -7.38
C ILE A 200 -12.04 -13.08 -6.70
N ASP A 201 -12.88 -13.85 -7.39
CA ASP A 201 -13.43 -15.11 -6.93
C ASP A 201 -12.65 -16.30 -7.50
N SER A 202 -12.45 -16.29 -8.81
CA SER A 202 -11.79 -17.38 -9.53
C SER A 202 -11.21 -16.92 -10.86
N TRP A 203 -10.31 -17.71 -11.44
CA TRP A 203 -9.85 -17.51 -12.82
C TRP A 203 -9.94 -18.83 -13.58
N PRO A 204 -11.06 -19.06 -14.30
CA PRO A 204 -11.25 -20.24 -15.14
C PRO A 204 -10.25 -20.35 -16.28
N ARG A 205 -10.10 -21.56 -16.83
CA ARG A 205 -9.07 -21.90 -17.84
C ARG A 205 -9.42 -21.43 -19.25
N ASP A 206 -10.71 -21.31 -19.50
CA ASP A 206 -11.37 -20.88 -20.72
C ASP A 206 -11.59 -19.36 -20.74
N SER A 207 -11.32 -18.66 -19.64
CA SER A 207 -11.57 -17.22 -19.52
C SER A 207 -10.29 -16.38 -19.58
N ARG A 208 -10.25 -15.42 -20.51
CA ARG A 208 -9.16 -14.43 -20.64
C ARG A 208 -8.99 -13.54 -19.41
N TYR A 209 -10.07 -13.33 -18.64
CA TYR A 209 -10.10 -12.48 -17.46
C TYR A 209 -10.54 -13.28 -16.21
N PRO A 210 -10.00 -12.96 -15.02
CA PRO A 210 -10.56 -13.48 -13.77
C PRO A 210 -12.02 -13.03 -13.60
N VAL A 211 -12.80 -13.84 -12.89
CA VAL A 211 -14.16 -13.52 -12.48
C VAL A 211 -14.13 -13.00 -11.05
N GLY A 212 -14.92 -11.98 -10.78
CA GLY A 212 -15.08 -11.41 -9.44
C GLY A 212 -16.48 -10.87 -9.21
N HIS A 213 -16.70 -10.36 -8.01
CA HIS A 213 -17.97 -9.76 -7.60
C HIS A 213 -17.76 -8.35 -7.03
N TYR A 214 -18.84 -7.58 -7.06
CA TYR A 214 -18.88 -6.22 -6.52
C TYR A 214 -18.98 -6.26 -4.99
N VAL A 215 -18.21 -5.42 -4.29
CA VAL A 215 -18.25 -5.34 -2.82
C VAL A 215 -19.02 -4.10 -2.36
N ARG A 216 -18.58 -2.92 -2.79
CA ARG A 216 -19.21 -1.63 -2.47
C ARG A 216 -18.79 -0.52 -3.43
N SER A 217 -19.57 0.56 -3.45
CA SER A 217 -19.22 1.83 -4.07
C SER A 217 -18.45 2.68 -3.06
N ILE A 218 -17.43 3.39 -3.53
CA ILE A 218 -16.68 4.37 -2.74
C ILE A 218 -17.33 5.75 -2.97
N GLY A 219 -17.32 6.23 -4.21
CA GLY A 219 -17.83 7.55 -4.56
C GLY A 219 -17.67 7.89 -6.03
N VAL A 220 -17.82 9.16 -6.40
CA VAL A 220 -17.71 9.63 -7.79
C VAL A 220 -16.24 9.78 -8.17
N ALA A 221 -15.84 9.32 -9.36
CA ALA A 221 -14.46 9.47 -9.81
C ALA A 221 -14.10 10.96 -9.97
N GLY A 222 -12.91 11.33 -9.49
CA GLY A 222 -12.42 12.71 -9.48
C GLY A 222 -12.88 13.56 -8.29
N ASP A 223 -13.77 13.05 -7.44
CA ASP A 223 -14.04 13.65 -6.13
C ASP A 223 -12.84 13.43 -5.19
N ARG A 224 -12.41 14.49 -4.50
CA ARG A 224 -11.18 14.47 -3.69
C ARG A 224 -11.24 13.42 -2.59
N ASP A 225 -12.35 13.38 -1.85
CA ASP A 225 -12.48 12.50 -0.69
C ASP A 225 -12.57 11.03 -1.15
N THR A 226 -13.24 10.79 -2.29
CA THR A 226 -13.29 9.49 -2.97
C THR A 226 -11.90 9.01 -3.41
N GLU A 227 -11.11 9.84 -4.10
CA GLU A 227 -9.78 9.45 -4.58
C GLU A 227 -8.78 9.25 -3.42
N ASN A 228 -8.92 10.03 -2.33
CA ASN A 228 -8.16 9.82 -1.10
C ASN A 228 -8.48 8.45 -0.46
N GLU A 229 -9.76 8.09 -0.36
CA GLU A 229 -10.15 6.78 0.18
C GLU A 229 -9.61 5.62 -0.68
N VAL A 230 -9.68 5.74 -2.02
CA VAL A 230 -9.10 4.77 -2.95
C VAL A 230 -7.60 4.58 -2.70
N LEU A 231 -6.86 5.68 -2.53
CA LEU A 231 -5.42 5.64 -2.29
C LEU A 231 -5.09 4.88 -1.00
N LEU A 232 -5.83 5.15 0.08
CA LEU A 232 -5.65 4.52 1.39
C LEU A 232 -5.96 3.02 1.32
N LEU A 233 -7.06 2.64 0.65
CA LEU A 233 -7.44 1.23 0.48
C LEU A 233 -6.43 0.44 -0.36
N GLU A 234 -5.90 1.02 -1.44
CA GLU A 234 -4.92 0.34 -2.30
C GLU A 234 -3.59 0.05 -1.61
N HIS A 235 -3.22 0.87 -0.62
CA HIS A 235 -2.00 0.75 0.17
C HIS A 235 -2.22 0.09 1.54
N ASP A 236 -3.40 -0.48 1.78
CA ASP A 236 -3.77 -1.14 3.03
C ASP A 236 -3.59 -0.23 4.27
N VAL A 237 -3.91 1.05 4.11
CA VAL A 237 -3.86 2.05 5.19
C VAL A 237 -5.23 2.10 5.89
N PRO A 238 -5.33 1.62 7.14
CA PRO A 238 -6.58 1.68 7.88
C PRO A 238 -6.93 3.13 8.20
N HIS A 239 -8.09 3.58 7.74
CA HIS A 239 -8.56 4.96 7.87
C HIS A 239 -9.99 5.03 8.44
N GLY A 240 -10.51 3.91 8.93
CA GLY A 240 -11.74 3.89 9.70
C GLY A 240 -11.53 4.49 11.09
N PRO A 241 -12.62 4.90 11.76
CA PRO A 241 -12.53 5.37 13.14
C PRO A 241 -12.01 4.27 14.06
N PHE A 242 -11.35 4.66 15.16
CA PHE A 242 -10.99 3.73 16.22
C PHE A 242 -12.24 3.04 16.78
N SER A 243 -12.12 1.78 17.20
CA SER A 243 -13.25 1.05 17.77
C SER A 243 -13.61 1.54 19.18
N ASP A 244 -14.86 1.30 19.60
CA ASP A 244 -15.31 1.64 20.96
C ASP A 244 -14.44 0.98 22.05
N ALA A 245 -13.88 -0.19 21.77
CA ALA A 245 -12.96 -0.87 22.68
C ALA A 245 -11.64 -0.10 22.86
N VAL A 246 -11.15 0.57 21.80
CA VAL A 246 -9.98 1.45 21.89
C VAL A 246 -10.32 2.70 22.70
N TYR A 247 -11.47 3.33 22.43
CA TYR A 247 -11.93 4.49 23.18
C TYR A 247 -12.16 4.19 24.67
N ALA A 248 -12.63 2.99 25.00
CA ALA A 248 -12.81 2.55 26.39
C ALA A 248 -11.49 2.43 27.19
N CYS A 249 -10.36 2.26 26.51
CA CYS A 249 -9.02 2.22 27.12
C CYS A 249 -8.42 3.60 27.36
N LEU A 250 -9.04 4.67 26.84
CA LEU A 250 -8.53 6.02 27.02
C LEU A 250 -8.64 6.48 28.48
N PRO A 251 -7.69 7.30 28.95
CA PRO A 251 -7.80 7.91 30.26
C PRO A 251 -9.04 8.80 30.35
N LYS A 252 -9.63 8.85 31.55
CA LYS A 252 -10.77 9.73 31.81
C LYS A 252 -10.32 11.19 31.83
N VAL A 253 -11.12 12.05 31.21
CA VAL A 253 -10.93 13.50 31.19
C VAL A 253 -11.75 14.12 32.35
N PRO A 254 -11.23 15.11 33.10
CA PRO A 254 -9.92 15.77 32.93
C PRO A 254 -8.75 14.87 33.34
N TRP A 255 -7.72 14.80 32.49
CA TRP A 255 -6.50 14.07 32.78
C TRP A 255 -5.54 14.93 33.59
N HIS A 256 -4.91 14.35 34.60
CA HIS A 256 -3.91 14.99 35.45
C HIS A 256 -2.66 14.12 35.53
N VAL A 257 -1.50 14.78 35.65
CA VAL A 257 -0.22 14.08 35.77
C VAL A 257 -0.21 13.23 37.05
N PRO A 258 0.03 11.92 36.95
CA PRO A 258 0.12 11.06 38.12
C PRO A 258 1.38 11.37 38.94
N ASN A 259 1.26 11.36 40.27
CA ASN A 259 2.37 11.62 41.19
C ASN A 259 3.26 10.36 41.30
N GLU A 260 4.26 10.25 40.44
CA GLU A 260 5.17 9.11 40.36
C GLU A 260 6.58 9.50 40.82
N SER A 261 7.02 8.96 41.97
CA SER A 261 8.30 9.30 42.61
C SER A 261 9.56 8.92 41.82
N HIS A 262 9.43 8.03 40.83
CA HIS A 262 10.54 7.58 40.00
C HIS A 262 10.85 8.53 38.84
N ARG A 263 10.04 9.58 38.63
CA ARG A 263 10.23 10.57 37.56
C ARG A 263 11.04 11.75 38.04
N LYS A 264 11.97 12.20 37.20
CA LYS A 264 12.74 13.41 37.48
C LYS A 264 11.89 14.65 37.18
N ASP A 265 11.75 15.52 38.17
CA ASP A 265 11.10 16.81 37.99
C ASP A 265 12.07 17.78 37.28
N LEU A 266 11.68 18.22 36.09
CA LEU A 266 12.44 19.12 35.23
C LEU A 266 11.64 20.39 34.87
N ARG A 267 10.50 20.63 35.54
CA ARG A 267 9.61 21.76 35.26
C ARG A 267 10.23 23.13 35.50
N SER A 268 11.34 23.20 36.25
CA SER A 268 12.07 24.44 36.48
C SER A 268 12.97 24.86 35.30
N LEU A 269 13.15 23.98 34.31
CA LEU A 269 13.96 24.29 33.12
C LEU A 269 13.14 25.10 32.12
N ILE A 270 13.82 25.96 31.35
CA ILE A 270 13.20 26.70 30.25
C ILE A 270 13.20 25.81 29.02
N ILE A 271 12.04 25.23 28.72
CA ILE A 271 11.87 24.26 27.66
C ILE A 271 11.05 24.91 26.55
N CYS A 272 11.38 24.68 25.28
CA CYS A 272 10.51 25.09 24.18
C CYS A 272 10.43 23.98 23.12
N SER A 273 9.33 23.95 22.36
CA SER A 273 9.24 23.16 21.13
C SER A 273 9.39 24.08 19.91
N VAL A 274 9.84 23.50 18.80
CA VAL A 274 9.96 24.19 17.51
C VAL A 274 9.36 23.30 16.43
N ASP A 275 8.20 23.68 15.94
CA ASP A 275 7.34 22.84 15.11
C ASP A 275 6.95 23.54 13.80
N PRO A 276 6.48 22.81 12.78
CA PRO A 276 5.81 23.41 11.63
C PRO A 276 4.57 24.23 12.03
N PRO A 277 4.17 25.23 11.23
CA PRO A 277 2.92 25.95 11.46
C PRO A 277 1.74 24.96 11.42
N GLY A 278 0.78 25.11 12.35
CA GLY A 278 -0.40 24.23 12.40
C GLY A 278 -0.21 22.89 13.11
N CYS A 279 0.99 22.60 13.66
CA CYS A 279 1.25 21.41 14.45
C CYS A 279 0.34 21.35 15.69
N THR A 280 -0.28 20.19 15.94
CA THR A 280 -1.17 19.96 17.10
C THR A 280 -0.65 18.88 18.04
N ASP A 281 0.27 18.07 17.56
CA ASP A 281 0.89 16.92 18.20
C ASP A 281 2.39 17.16 18.37
N ILE A 282 2.69 18.11 19.25
CA ILE A 282 4.06 18.44 19.65
C ILE A 282 4.68 17.24 20.36
N ASP A 283 5.61 16.58 19.68
CA ASP A 283 6.27 15.35 20.13
C ASP A 283 7.64 15.64 20.79
N ASP A 284 8.31 16.68 20.34
CA ASP A 284 9.65 17.06 20.78
C ASP A 284 9.70 18.45 21.40
N ALA A 285 10.69 18.61 22.26
CA ALA A 285 11.02 19.89 22.87
C ALA A 285 12.51 19.90 23.16
N PHE A 286 13.05 21.07 23.43
CA PHE A 286 14.47 21.30 23.58
C PHE A 286 14.76 22.30 24.70
N HIS A 287 15.94 22.14 25.31
CA HIS A 287 16.51 23.08 26.26
C HIS A 287 18.03 23.05 26.10
N CYS A 288 18.65 24.22 26.15
CA CYS A 288 20.09 24.38 26.21
C CYS A 288 20.46 25.33 27.34
N ARG A 289 21.42 24.95 28.19
CA ARG A 289 21.96 25.80 29.26
C ARG A 289 23.47 25.63 29.35
N GLN A 290 24.18 26.75 29.36
CA GLN A 290 25.61 26.74 29.64
C GLN A 290 25.85 26.41 31.12
N ILE A 291 26.68 25.40 31.40
CA ILE A 291 27.04 24.99 32.78
C ILE A 291 28.44 25.50 33.17
N ALA A 292 29.34 25.63 32.19
CA ALA A 292 30.68 26.21 32.37
C ALA A 292 31.14 26.90 31.08
N ALA A 293 32.26 27.62 31.12
CA ALA A 293 32.76 28.39 29.98
C ALA A 293 32.88 27.57 28.68
N ASP A 294 33.25 26.30 28.78
CA ASP A 294 33.45 25.33 27.68
C ASP A 294 32.42 24.20 27.66
N ARG A 295 31.36 24.24 28.48
CA ARG A 295 30.41 23.12 28.65
C ARG A 295 28.95 23.55 28.62
N TYR A 296 28.17 22.80 27.85
CA TYR A 296 26.73 22.99 27.68
C TYR A 296 25.96 21.75 28.11
N GLU A 297 24.83 21.96 28.79
CA GLU A 297 23.79 20.95 28.95
C GLU A 297 22.78 21.14 27.83
N THR A 298 22.62 20.13 26.98
CA THR A 298 21.55 20.10 25.99
C THR A 298 20.60 18.95 26.32
N GLN A 299 19.32 19.18 26.10
CA GLN A 299 18.28 18.17 26.33
C GLN A 299 17.36 18.14 25.12
N GLN A 300 17.11 16.93 24.61
CA GLN A 300 16.08 16.69 23.61
C GLN A 300 15.06 15.73 24.21
N TRP A 301 13.80 16.12 24.12
CA TRP A 301 12.66 15.25 24.36
C TRP A 301 12.24 14.70 23.00
N THR A 302 12.03 13.39 22.91
CA THR A 302 11.50 12.78 21.69
C THR A 302 10.29 11.93 22.04
N GLN A 303 9.21 12.19 21.33
CA GLN A 303 8.17 11.23 21.05
C GLN A 303 8.14 11.01 19.52
N LYS A 304 7.67 9.85 19.08
CA LYS A 304 7.93 9.36 17.72
C LYS A 304 6.64 9.42 16.88
N GLN A 305 6.48 10.39 15.98
CA GLN A 305 5.87 10.15 14.66
C GLN A 305 6.11 11.26 13.64
N LEU A 306 6.07 10.90 12.35
CA LEU A 306 6.22 11.78 11.19
C LEU A 306 4.89 12.42 10.80
N ILE A 307 4.87 13.73 10.54
CA ILE A 307 3.75 14.41 9.88
C ILE A 307 4.24 15.45 8.87
N GLU A 308 3.69 15.34 7.66
CA GLU A 308 3.48 16.47 6.75
C GLU A 308 1.97 16.65 6.53
N GLU A 309 1.56 17.91 6.38
CA GLU A 309 0.18 18.34 6.30
C GLU A 309 -0.54 17.87 5.02
N ARG A 310 -1.73 17.24 5.18
CA ARG A 310 -3.00 17.50 4.42
C ARG A 310 -3.99 16.33 4.35
N LEU A 311 -3.69 15.18 4.97
CA LEU A 311 -4.66 14.21 5.47
C LEU A 311 -3.92 13.34 6.50
N ARG A 312 -4.07 13.64 7.79
CA ARG A 312 -3.40 12.89 8.86
C ARG A 312 -4.25 11.67 9.22
N ILE A 313 -3.72 10.48 8.98
CA ILE A 313 -4.30 9.25 9.53
C ILE A 313 -3.58 8.99 10.85
N ASP A 314 -4.30 9.26 11.94
CA ASP A 314 -3.77 9.16 13.28
C ASP A 314 -3.47 7.70 13.67
N MET A 315 -2.29 7.46 14.27
CA MET A 315 -1.96 6.14 14.84
C MET A 315 -2.64 5.93 16.20
N LEU A 316 -2.87 7.02 16.94
CA LEU A 316 -3.49 7.02 18.26
C LEU A 316 -4.71 7.96 18.26
N PRO A 317 -5.75 7.70 19.07
CA PRO A 317 -6.87 8.62 19.19
C PRO A 317 -6.42 10.05 19.51
N GLU A 318 -7.13 11.04 18.96
CA GLU A 318 -6.82 12.47 19.06
C GLU A 318 -6.57 12.95 20.50
N LEU A 319 -7.32 12.42 21.47
CA LEU A 319 -7.13 12.73 22.90
C LEU A 319 -5.71 12.40 23.40
N LEU A 320 -5.11 11.31 22.90
CA LEU A 320 -3.74 10.95 23.24
C LEU A 320 -2.73 11.76 22.42
N SER A 321 -2.87 11.78 21.09
CA SER A 321 -1.88 12.40 20.21
C SER A 321 -1.80 13.91 20.37
N SER A 322 -2.93 14.62 20.29
CA SER A 322 -2.98 16.08 20.22
C SER A 322 -3.22 16.77 21.57
N ASP A 323 -3.48 16.02 22.64
CA ASP A 323 -3.65 16.61 23.98
C ASP A 323 -2.75 16.00 25.06
N ILE A 324 -2.99 14.75 25.45
CA ILE A 324 -2.37 14.17 26.66
C ILE A 324 -0.88 13.92 26.47
N CYS A 325 -0.47 13.36 25.34
CA CYS A 325 0.93 13.07 25.04
C CYS A 325 1.65 14.26 24.37
N SER A 326 0.91 15.25 23.86
CA SER A 326 1.51 16.44 23.25
C SER A 326 2.13 17.35 24.33
N LEU A 327 3.36 17.82 24.08
CA LEU A 327 4.16 18.67 24.97
C LEU A 327 3.73 20.15 24.92
N ARG A 328 2.43 20.39 25.12
CA ARG A 328 1.79 21.70 25.03
C ARG A 328 2.41 22.74 25.97
N GLU A 329 2.44 23.97 25.48
CA GLU A 329 2.93 25.13 26.22
C GLU A 329 2.17 25.35 27.53
N ASN A 330 2.90 25.69 28.60
CA ASN A 330 2.40 26.05 29.92
C ASN A 330 1.57 24.97 30.62
N VAL A 331 1.68 23.71 30.17
CA VAL A 331 1.03 22.56 30.81
C VAL A 331 2.06 21.53 31.24
N ASP A 332 1.88 20.99 32.44
CA ASP A 332 2.73 19.91 32.95
C ASP A 332 2.46 18.63 32.14
N ARG A 333 3.52 18.04 31.59
CA ARG A 333 3.47 16.88 30.69
C ARG A 333 4.53 15.83 31.04
N LEU A 334 4.14 14.57 30.91
CA LEU A 334 5.06 13.44 31.05
C LEU A 334 5.95 13.37 29.82
N ALA A 335 7.25 13.17 30.02
CA ALA A 335 8.20 13.04 28.91
C ALA A 335 9.25 11.96 29.21
N PHE A 336 9.99 11.61 28.17
CA PHE A 336 11.25 10.88 28.29
C PHE A 336 12.39 11.83 27.91
N SER A 337 13.27 12.14 28.85
CA SER A 337 14.39 13.05 28.67
C SER A 337 15.65 12.30 28.27
N VAL A 338 16.31 12.79 27.21
CA VAL A 338 17.72 12.52 26.94
C VAL A 338 18.50 13.79 27.20
N ILE A 339 19.44 13.73 28.16
CA ILE A 339 20.24 14.86 28.61
C ILE A 339 21.69 14.60 28.22
N TRP A 340 22.26 15.45 27.39
CA TRP A 340 23.67 15.43 27.01
C TRP A 340 24.44 16.53 27.73
N THR A 341 25.68 16.19 28.09
CA THR A 341 26.71 17.19 28.39
C THR A 341 27.65 17.26 27.21
N LEU A 342 27.80 18.44 26.61
CA LEU A 342 28.59 18.66 25.41
C LEU A 342 29.73 19.66 25.67
N THR A 343 30.82 19.52 24.92
CA THR A 343 31.83 20.59 24.77
C THR A 343 31.32 21.70 23.85
N SER A 344 32.04 22.82 23.75
CA SER A 344 31.78 23.87 22.76
C SER A 344 31.86 23.39 21.30
N ASP A 345 32.63 22.34 21.05
CA ASP A 345 32.80 21.74 19.71
C ASP A 345 31.76 20.65 19.42
N ALA A 346 30.72 20.55 20.25
CA ALA A 346 29.65 19.55 20.20
C ALA A 346 30.11 18.09 20.40
N ASP A 347 31.27 17.87 21.03
CA ASP A 347 31.68 16.53 21.46
C ASP A 347 30.89 16.10 22.70
N ILE A 348 30.39 14.86 22.68
CA ILE A 348 29.61 14.30 23.78
C ILE A 348 30.53 13.87 24.92
N ILE A 349 30.29 14.43 26.10
CA ILE A 349 31.00 14.09 27.34
C ILE A 349 30.22 13.04 28.16
N ASP A 350 28.91 13.21 28.30
CA ASP A 350 28.03 12.36 29.12
C ASP A 350 26.61 12.31 28.54
N ILE A 351 25.90 11.21 28.77
CA ILE A 351 24.52 10.99 28.33
C ILE A 351 23.69 10.39 29.46
N LYS A 352 22.51 10.97 29.71
CA LYS A 352 21.60 10.57 30.79
C LYS A 352 20.18 10.38 30.26
N PHE A 353 19.56 9.25 30.63
CA PHE A 353 18.22 8.84 30.18
C PHE A 353 17.25 8.77 31.37
N HIS A 354 16.17 9.54 31.35
CA HIS A 354 15.26 9.65 32.50
C HIS A 354 13.81 9.71 32.01
N LYS A 355 12.89 9.03 32.72
CA LYS A 355 11.48 9.44 32.69
C LYS A 355 11.33 10.72 33.50
N SER A 356 10.61 11.69 32.97
CA SER A 356 10.56 13.04 33.53
C SER A 356 9.16 13.65 33.50
N LEU A 357 9.05 14.74 34.24
CA LEU A 357 7.93 15.67 34.22
C LEU A 357 8.48 17.04 33.78
N ILE A 358 7.92 17.58 32.70
CA ILE A 358 8.33 18.86 32.12
C ILE A 358 7.14 19.82 32.02
N ARG A 359 7.44 21.10 31.77
CA ARG A 359 6.47 22.12 31.42
C ARG A 359 7.10 22.98 30.33
N SER A 360 6.58 22.88 29.11
CA SER A 360 7.09 23.69 28.00
C SER A 360 6.77 25.17 28.24
N SER A 361 7.78 26.03 28.16
CA SER A 361 7.68 27.49 28.30
C SER A 361 7.30 28.20 27.00
N GLY A 362 7.34 27.50 25.85
CA GLY A 362 6.95 28.06 24.56
C GLY A 362 6.76 26.97 23.51
N ALA A 363 5.70 27.08 22.71
CA ALA A 363 5.57 26.33 21.46
C ALA A 363 5.80 27.30 20.29
N LEU A 364 6.92 27.15 19.59
CA LEU A 364 7.34 28.07 18.55
C LEU A 364 7.19 27.44 17.17
N THR A 365 6.86 28.24 16.17
CA THR A 365 7.08 27.86 14.78
C THR A 365 8.55 28.03 14.39
N TYR A 366 8.99 27.37 13.31
CA TYR A 366 10.33 27.60 12.76
C TYR A 366 10.62 29.08 12.47
N GLU A 367 9.64 29.81 11.94
CA GLU A 367 9.77 31.24 11.66
C GLU A 367 9.92 32.07 12.94
N GLU A 368 9.10 31.80 13.96
CA GLU A 368 9.20 32.50 15.26
C GLU A 368 10.51 32.20 15.97
N ALA A 369 10.98 30.94 15.92
CA ALA A 369 12.26 30.55 16.50
C ALA A 369 13.41 31.26 15.79
N GLN A 370 13.40 31.30 14.45
CA GLN A 370 14.43 32.00 13.66
C GLN A 370 14.42 33.51 13.93
N ASN A 371 13.24 34.14 13.96
CA ASN A 371 13.11 35.56 14.28
C ASN A 371 13.65 35.90 15.67
N ARG A 372 13.48 35.02 16.67
CA ARG A 372 14.06 35.22 18.02
C ARG A 372 15.58 35.05 18.04
N ILE A 373 16.13 34.18 17.20
CA ILE A 373 17.59 34.01 17.08
C ILE A 373 18.22 35.24 16.42
N ASP A 374 17.53 35.80 15.42
CA ASP A 374 18.04 36.92 14.64
C ASP A 374 17.81 38.29 15.29
N ASP A 375 16.95 38.38 16.30
CA ASP A 375 16.66 39.62 17.03
C ASP A 375 17.78 39.96 18.03
N PRO A 376 18.58 41.02 17.79
CA PRO A 376 19.67 41.41 18.68
C PRO A 376 19.20 42.12 19.95
N SER A 377 17.90 42.37 20.11
CA SER A 377 17.31 43.10 21.23
C SER A 377 16.75 42.21 22.35
N LEU A 378 16.73 40.88 22.14
CA LEU A 378 16.27 39.88 23.11
C LEU A 378 17.36 39.44 24.11
#